data_AF-A0A2V6GX25-F1
#
_entry.id   AF-A0A2V6GX25-F1
#
_cell.length_a   1.000
_cell.length_b   1.000
_cell.length_c   1.000
_cell.angle_alpha   90.00
_cell.angle_beta   90.00
_cell.angle_gamma   90.00
#
_symmetry.space_group_name_H-M   'P 1'
#
loop_
_entity.id
_entity.type
_entity.pdbx_description
1 polymer ?
#
loop_
_entity_poly.entity_id
_entity_poly.type
_entity_poly.pdbx_seq_one_letter_code
_entity_poly.pdbx_strand_id
1 'polypeptide(L)'
;MRLNRFLAAAGVGSRRHCDELIAAGRVAINGRVCTNFSAQPATRDHVKVDGKLVHVDSPLTIMLHKPAGFVSTRKDVHARDTIFDLLPQKF
;
A
#
# COMPACT_ATOMS: atom_id res chain seq x y z
N MET A 1 13.92 4.92 -1.65
CA MET A 1 12.46 5.07 -1.88
C MET A 1 11.84 5.63 -0.61
N ARG A 2 10.91 6.59 -0.68
CA ARG A 2 10.21 7.12 0.52
C ARG A 2 9.47 6.03 1.28
N LEU A 3 9.47 6.12 2.61
CA LEU A 3 8.87 5.13 3.52
C LEU A 3 7.40 4.85 3.18
N ASN A 4 6.58 5.88 2.95
CA ASN A 4 5.17 5.68 2.58
C ASN A 4 4.99 4.92 1.25
N ARG A 5 5.88 5.13 0.27
CA ARG A 5 5.89 4.40 -1.00
C ARG A 5 6.38 2.97 -0.80
N PHE A 6 7.36 2.75 0.08
CA PHE A 6 7.83 1.43 0.46
C PHE A 6 6.72 0.60 1.11
N LEU A 7 6.03 1.15 2.10
CA LEU A 7 4.91 0.48 2.78
C LEU A 7 3.75 0.18 1.83
N ALA A 8 3.41 1.12 0.94
CA ALA A 8 2.37 0.90 -0.05
C ALA A 8 2.75 -0.20 -1.07
N ALA A 9 4.02 -0.25 -1.48
CA ALA A 9 4.52 -1.32 -2.36
C ALA A 9 4.56 -2.69 -1.65
N ALA A 10 4.70 -2.70 -0.33
CA ALA A 10 4.58 -3.89 0.52
C ALA A 10 3.12 -4.27 0.84
N GLY A 11 2.14 -3.67 0.17
CA GLY A 11 0.72 -4.02 0.33
C GLY A 11 0.08 -3.55 1.65
N VAL A 12 0.79 -2.77 2.48
CA VAL A 12 0.29 -2.31 3.79
C VAL A 12 -0.95 -1.41 3.65
N GLY A 13 -1.04 -0.66 2.56
CA GLY A 13 -2.20 0.19 2.27
C GLY A 13 -1.90 1.24 1.21
N SER A 14 -2.79 2.22 1.08
CA SER A 14 -2.51 3.38 0.23
C SER A 14 -1.35 4.21 0.79
N ARG A 15 -0.68 5.01 -0.04
CA ARG A 15 0.40 5.90 0.43
C ARG A 15 -0.07 6.85 1.55
N ARG A 16 -1.31 7.35 1.47
CA ARG A 16 -1.92 8.22 2.50
C ARG A 16 -2.16 7.46 3.81
N HIS A 17 -2.70 6.25 3.72
CA HIS A 17 -2.86 5.40 4.91
C HIS A 17 -1.50 5.07 5.55
N CYS A 18 -0.47 4.86 4.72
CA CYS A 18 0.89 4.68 5.24
C CYS A 18 1.42 5.93 5.96
N ASP A 19 1.11 7.14 5.49
CA ASP A 19 1.45 8.37 6.21
C ASP A 19 0.75 8.44 7.57
N GLU A 20 -0.51 8.02 7.69
CA GLU A 20 -1.22 7.91 8.98
C GLU A 20 -0.53 6.93 9.94
N LEU A 21 -0.10 5.76 9.44
CA LEU A 21 0.64 4.77 10.23
C LEU A 21 1.99 5.31 10.72
N ILE A 22 2.71 6.05 9.86
CA ILE A 22 3.97 6.71 10.20
C ILE A 22 3.72 7.78 11.27
N ALA A 23 2.70 8.63 11.08
CA ALA A 23 2.33 9.68 12.03
C ALA A 23 1.95 9.10 13.41
N ALA A 24 1.25 7.97 13.42
CA ALA A 24 0.86 7.25 14.62
C ALA A 24 2.01 6.50 15.31
N GLY A 25 3.24 6.54 14.78
CA GLY A 25 4.40 5.85 15.35
C GLY A 25 4.32 4.32 15.26
N ARG A 26 3.48 3.79 14.36
CA ARG A 26 3.26 2.34 14.18
C ARG A 26 4.31 1.68 13.28
N VAL A 27 5.18 2.48 12.68
CA VAL A 27 6.23 2.03 11.77
C VAL A 27 7.59 2.14 12.44
N ALA A 28 8.39 1.07 12.36
CA ALA A 28 9.76 1.05 12.85
C ALA A 28 10.74 0.64 11.75
N ILE A 29 11.92 1.26 11.74
CA ILE A 29 13.05 0.89 10.88
C ILE A 29 14.18 0.43 11.80
N ASN A 30 14.65 -0.81 11.61
CA ASN A 30 15.72 -1.41 12.42
C ASN A 30 15.45 -1.33 13.94
N GLY A 31 14.18 -1.52 14.34
CA GLY A 31 13.75 -1.49 15.74
C GLY A 31 13.52 -0.09 16.33
N ARG A 32 13.71 0.98 15.56
CA ARG A 32 13.42 2.36 16.00
C ARG A 32 12.16 2.88 15.34
N VAL A 33 11.22 3.38 16.14
CA VAL A 33 10.00 4.04 15.63
C VAL A 33 10.40 5.21 14.72
N CYS A 34 9.80 5.26 13.54
CA CYS A 34 10.07 6.27 12.53
C CYS A 34 8.79 7.07 12.23
N THR A 35 8.81 8.35 12.57
CA THR A 35 7.74 9.32 12.27
C THR A 35 8.14 10.33 11.20
N ASN A 36 9.33 10.18 10.62
CA ASN A 36 9.84 11.08 9.58
C ASN A 36 9.28 10.69 8.21
N PHE A 37 8.37 11.50 7.66
CA PHE A 37 7.77 11.30 6.33
C PHE A 37 8.77 11.32 5.16
N SER A 38 9.95 11.91 5.36
CA SER A 38 11.03 11.93 4.37
C SER A 38 12.00 10.75 4.50
N ALA A 39 11.80 9.86 5.47
CA ALA A 39 12.64 8.68 5.63
C ALA A 39 12.64 7.81 4.37
N GLN A 40 13.81 7.26 4.06
CA GLN A 40 14.02 6.35 2.94
C GLN A 40 14.77 5.11 3.42
N PRO A 41 14.06 4.01 3.73
CA PRO A 41 14.73 2.77 4.10
C PRO A 41 15.59 2.25 2.93
N ALA A 42 16.77 1.73 3.26
CA ALA A 42 17.63 1.01 2.34
C ALA A 42 17.13 -0.43 2.17
N THR A 43 17.60 -1.12 1.12
CA THR A 43 17.21 -2.51 0.81
C THR A 43 17.50 -3.50 1.96
N ARG A 44 18.47 -3.18 2.81
CA ARG A 44 18.93 -3.99 3.94
C ARG A 44 18.30 -3.58 5.29
N ASP A 45 17.45 -2.55 5.30
CA ASP A 45 16.75 -2.14 6.51
C ASP A 45 15.55 -3.04 6.78
N HIS A 46 15.35 -3.38 8.06
CA HIS A 46 14.17 -4.10 8.53
C HIS A 46 13.06 -3.11 8.88
N VAL A 47 12.09 -2.98 7.98
CA VAL A 47 10.90 -2.16 8.21
C VAL A 47 9.80 -3.02 8.83
N LYS A 48 9.24 -2.56 9.94
CA LYS A 48 8.14 -3.22 10.64
C LYS A 48 6.94 -2.29 10.76
N VAL A 49 5.74 -2.85 10.65
CA VAL A 49 4.48 -2.19 10.99
C VAL A 49 3.83 -3.00 12.10
N ASP A 50 3.54 -2.37 13.24
CA ASP A 50 3.00 -3.04 14.44
C ASP A 50 3.81 -4.28 14.86
N GLY A 51 5.14 -4.20 14.75
CA GLY A 51 6.05 -5.28 15.08
C GLY A 51 6.20 -6.39 14.03
N LYS A 52 5.38 -6.39 12.96
CA LYS A 52 5.48 -7.36 11.86
C LYS A 52 6.40 -6.84 10.76
N LEU A 53 7.33 -7.68 10.32
CA LEU A 53 8.24 -7.37 9.22
C LEU A 53 7.45 -7.27 7.92
N VAL A 54 7.71 -6.23 7.12
CA VAL A 54 7.05 -6.03 5.83
C VAL A 54 8.06 -6.15 4.70
N HIS A 55 7.65 -6.81 3.62
CA HIS A 55 8.45 -7.02 2.43
C HIS A 55 7.74 -6.44 1.22
N VAL A 56 8.52 -5.90 0.28
CA VAL A 56 7.98 -5.41 -0.99
C VAL A 56 7.80 -6.60 -1.91
N ASP A 57 6.56 -6.87 -2.29
CA ASP A 57 6.25 -7.90 -3.27
C ASP A 57 6.61 -7.45 -4.69
N SER A 58 6.81 -8.42 -5.58
CA SER A 58 7.04 -8.13 -7.00
C SER A 58 5.79 -7.50 -7.63
N PRO A 59 5.93 -6.52 -8.54
CA PRO A 59 4.79 -5.86 -9.15
C PRO A 59 3.96 -6.87 -9.96
N LEU A 60 2.63 -6.79 -9.82
CA LEU A 60 1.68 -7.57 -10.59
C LEU A 60 1.02 -6.70 -11.66
N THR A 61 1.00 -7.18 -12.90
CA THR A 61 0.34 -6.53 -14.03
C THR A 61 -0.79 -7.41 -14.54
N ILE A 62 -2.00 -6.86 -14.63
CA ILE A 62 -3.19 -7.53 -15.15
C ILE A 62 -3.71 -6.75 -16.36
N MET A 63 -4.00 -7.47 -17.45
CA MET A 63 -4.71 -6.92 -18.60
C MET A 63 -6.19 -7.29 -18.50
N LEU A 64 -7.07 -6.29 -18.47
CA LEU A 64 -8.51 -6.45 -18.31
C LEU A 64 -9.24 -5.77 -19.46
N HIS A 65 -10.06 -6.53 -20.20
CA HIS A 65 -11.03 -5.94 -21.13
C HIS A 65 -12.22 -5.42 -20.34
N LYS A 66 -12.21 -4.12 -20.03
CA LYS A 66 -13.22 -3.47 -19.20
C LYS A 66 -14.57 -3.38 -19.93
N PRO A 67 -15.66 -3.98 -19.41
CA PRO A 67 -17.00 -3.83 -19.97
C PRO A 67 -17.60 -2.45 -19.67
N ALA A 68 -18.64 -2.08 -20.42
CA ALA A 68 -19.41 -0.86 -20.16
C ALA A 68 -20.12 -0.93 -18.79
N GLY A 69 -20.28 0.22 -18.13
CA GLY A 69 -20.97 0.34 -16.84
C GLY A 69 -20.05 0.29 -15.60
N PHE A 70 -18.78 -0.09 -15.75
CA PHE A 70 -17.81 -0.15 -14.64
C PHE A 70 -16.96 1.12 -14.53
N VAL A 71 -16.55 1.48 -13.32
CA VAL A 71 -15.63 2.61 -13.06
C VAL A 71 -14.22 2.14 -12.67
N SER A 72 -13.19 2.91 -13.04
CA SER A 72 -11.78 2.56 -12.81
C SER A 72 -11.25 3.20 -11.51
N THR A 73 -11.87 2.87 -10.38
CA THR A 73 -11.54 3.42 -9.04
C THR A 73 -11.64 2.33 -7.98
N ARG A 74 -10.89 2.44 -6.88
CA ARG A 74 -10.94 1.47 -5.77
C ARG A 74 -12.26 1.51 -5.00
N LYS A 75 -12.87 2.68 -4.89
CA LYS A 75 -14.15 2.89 -4.20
C LYS A 75 -14.76 4.19 -4.71
N ASP A 76 -16.06 4.15 -4.98
CA ASP A 76 -16.85 5.30 -5.39
C ASP A 76 -18.22 5.20 -4.74
N VAL A 77 -18.74 6.31 -4.23
CA VAL A 77 -20.06 6.38 -3.59
C VAL A 77 -21.19 6.52 -4.62
N HIS A 78 -20.88 6.93 -5.85
CA HIS A 78 -21.85 7.16 -6.90
C HIS A 78 -21.89 6.05 -7.95
N ALA A 79 -20.89 5.16 -7.97
CA ALA A 79 -20.87 4.01 -8.87
C ALA A 79 -21.31 2.74 -8.14
N ARG A 80 -22.09 1.88 -8.83
CA ARG A 80 -22.44 0.56 -8.32
C ARG A 80 -21.27 -0.41 -8.39
N ASP A 81 -20.58 -0.47 -9.52
CA ASP A 81 -19.58 -1.49 -9.82
C ASP A 81 -18.25 -0.89 -10.27
N THR A 82 -17.15 -1.42 -9.76
CA THR A 82 -15.77 -1.02 -10.05
C THR A 82 -15.01 -2.12 -10.78
N ILE A 83 -13.94 -1.78 -11.49
CA ILE A 83 -13.10 -2.79 -12.17
C ILE A 83 -12.52 -3.84 -11.21
N PHE A 84 -12.46 -3.56 -9.91
CA PHE A 84 -11.97 -4.51 -8.90
C PHE A 84 -12.99 -5.63 -8.63
N ASP A 85 -14.28 -5.37 -8.83
CA ASP A 85 -15.34 -6.39 -8.69
C ASP A 85 -15.28 -7.46 -9.80
N LEU A 86 -14.54 -7.18 -10.88
CA LEU A 86 -14.26 -8.13 -11.96
C LEU A 86 -13.03 -9.01 -11.70
N LEU A 87 -12.25 -8.72 -10.64
CA LEU A 87 -11.05 -9.48 -10.30
C LEU A 87 -11.36 -10.57 -9.27
N PRO A 88 -10.61 -11.68 -9.24
CA PRO A 88 -10.72 -12.66 -8.16
C PRO A 88 -10.53 -12.02 -6.78
N GLN A 89 -11.23 -12.54 -5.76
CA GLN A 89 -11.30 -11.99 -4.39
C GLN A 89 -9.94 -11.76 -3.69
N LYS A 90 -8.86 -12.32 -4.22
CA LYS A 90 -7.49 -12.13 -3.73
C LYS A 90 -6.87 -10.78 -4.09
N PHE A 91 -7.59 -9.89 -4.79
CA PHE A 91 -7.10 -8.62 -5.33
C PHE A 91 -7.84 -7.40 -4.78
#